data_AF-A0A840RNL1-F1
#
_entry.id   AF-A0A840RNL1-F1
#
_cell.length_a   1.000
_cell.length_b   1.000
_cell.length_c   1.000
_cell.angle_alpha   90.00
_cell.angle_beta   90.00
_cell.angle_gamma   90.00
#
_symmetry.space_group_name_H-M   'P 1'
#
loop_
_entity.id
_entity.type
_entity.pdbx_description
1 polymer ?
#
loop_
_entity_poly.entity_id
_entity_poly.type
_entity_poly.pdbx_seq_one_letter_code
_entity_poly.pdbx_strand_id
1 'polypeptide(L)'
;MLSDRVGRRPPLIAFALLHVLFLYPVIMSIGANFTSIFLVECFGLLSYGLYSAVAPTVMAEVFSAEVRVTSIGTIYNVVVALIGGTTPYLMTYFASQHHVAWFLACVIFWALISLFTYIMMPETRGISLDPVK
;
A
#
# COMPACT_ATOMS: atom_id res chain seq x y z
N MET A 1 12.26 13.27 9.03
CA MET A 1 12.24 13.92 10.35
C MET A 1 11.09 13.46 11.27
N LEU A 2 9.82 13.37 10.83
CA LEU A 2 8.76 12.70 11.63
C LEU A 2 8.78 11.16 11.48
N SER A 3 9.04 10.67 10.26
CA SER A 3 9.22 9.24 9.95
C SER A 3 10.31 8.59 10.82
N ASP A 4 11.40 9.31 11.09
CA ASP A 4 12.53 8.82 11.90
C ASP A 4 12.16 8.68 13.40
N ARG A 5 11.12 9.38 13.87
CA ARG A 5 10.67 9.36 15.28
C ARG A 5 9.50 8.42 15.56
N VAL A 6 8.72 8.05 14.56
CA VAL A 6 7.53 7.19 14.73
C VAL A 6 7.88 5.71 14.57
N GLY A 7 8.93 5.38 13.82
CA GLY A 7 9.24 4.00 13.45
C GLY A 7 8.60 3.65 12.11
N ARG A 8 9.00 2.51 11.54
CA ARG A 8 8.63 2.12 10.17
C ARG A 8 7.37 1.27 10.15
N ARG A 9 7.12 0.50 11.22
CA ARG A 9 5.95 -0.36 11.32
C ARG A 9 4.63 0.40 11.52
N PRO A 10 4.53 1.44 12.39
CA PRO A 10 3.23 2.07 12.68
C PRO A 10 2.56 2.73 11.46
N PRO A 11 3.27 3.44 10.56
CA PRO A 11 2.65 4.01 9.35
C PRO A 11 2.15 2.94 8.37
N LEU A 12 2.85 1.81 8.23
CA LEU A 12 2.41 0.70 7.36
C LEU A 12 1.16 0.00 7.91
N ILE A 13 1.11 -0.21 9.23
CA ILE A 13 -0.08 -0.74 9.90
C ILE A 13 -1.25 0.24 9.76
N ALA A 14 -1.02 1.54 9.98
CA ALA A 14 -2.06 2.57 9.81
C ALA A 14 -2.59 2.61 8.37
N PHE A 15 -1.71 2.55 7.37
CA PHE A 15 -2.09 2.45 5.96
C PHE A 15 -2.98 1.23 5.68
N ALA A 16 -2.56 0.05 6.13
CA ALA A 16 -3.32 -1.18 5.90
C ALA A 16 -4.65 -1.19 6.65
N LEU A 17 -4.69 -0.72 7.91
CA LEU A 17 -5.92 -0.58 8.68
C LEU A 17 -6.88 0.41 8.04
N LEU A 18 -6.39 1.54 7.54
CA LEU A 18 -7.21 2.52 6.82
C LEU A 18 -7.87 1.87 5.61
N HIS A 19 -7.14 1.07 4.83
CA HIS A 19 -7.71 0.37 3.68
C HIS A 19 -8.71 -0.72 4.10
N VAL A 20 -8.42 -1.51 5.14
CA VAL A 20 -9.35 -2.55 5.61
C VAL A 20 -10.67 -1.96 6.11
N LEU A 21 -10.61 -0.85 6.86
CA LEU A 21 -11.78 -0.25 7.50
C LEU A 21 -12.54 0.73 6.60
N PHE A 22 -11.81 1.56 5.85
CA PHE A 22 -12.40 2.69 5.15
C PHE A 22 -12.51 2.51 3.63
N LEU A 23 -11.85 1.53 3.01
CA LEU A 23 -11.93 1.35 1.56
C LEU A 23 -13.39 1.13 1.09
N TYR A 24 -14.13 0.22 1.73
CA TYR A 24 -15.52 -0.05 1.36
C TYR A 24 -16.44 1.18 1.51
N PRO A 25 -16.54 1.83 2.70
CA PRO A 25 -17.43 2.97 2.85
C PRO A 25 -17.01 4.18 2.00
N VAL A 26 -15.70 4.42 1.83
CA VAL A 26 -15.20 5.54 1.01
C VAL A 26 -15.58 5.33 -0.46
N ILE A 27 -15.32 4.15 -1.03
CA ILE A 27 -15.69 3.87 -2.43
C ILE A 27 -17.22 3.87 -2.63
N MET A 28 -18.00 3.35 -1.68
CA MET A 28 -19.47 3.37 -1.78
C MET A 28 -20.07 4.78 -1.61
N SER A 29 -19.34 5.71 -1.00
CA SER A 29 -19.76 7.10 -0.85
C SER A 29 -19.47 7.98 -2.08
N ILE A 30 -18.84 7.42 -3.12
CA ILE A 30 -18.57 8.14 -4.37
C ILE A 30 -19.89 8.51 -5.04
N GLY A 31 -20.15 9.81 -5.12
CA GLY A 31 -21.22 10.39 -5.92
C GLY A 31 -20.67 11.08 -7.16
N ALA A 32 -21.54 11.31 -8.15
CA ALA A 32 -21.22 12.08 -9.36
C ALA A 32 -21.18 13.61 -9.09
N ASN A 33 -20.50 14.02 -8.02
CA ASN A 33 -20.33 15.43 -7.66
C ASN A 33 -18.87 15.71 -7.31
N PHE A 34 -18.44 16.95 -7.56
CA PHE A 34 -17.03 17.36 -7.38
C PHE A 34 -16.55 17.15 -5.94
N THR A 35 -17.37 17.51 -4.95
CA THR A 35 -16.99 17.43 -3.54
C THR A 35 -16.72 16.01 -3.07
N SER A 36 -17.55 15.04 -3.48
CA SER A 36 -17.37 13.63 -3.15
C SER A 36 -16.08 13.08 -3.75
N ILE A 37 -15.84 13.33 -5.04
CA ILE A 37 -14.61 12.92 -5.73
C ILE A 37 -13.38 13.56 -5.07
N PHE A 38 -13.45 14.86 -4.75
CA PHE A 38 -12.36 15.58 -4.09
C PHE A 38 -12.02 14.98 -2.72
N LEU A 39 -13.01 14.69 -1.88
CA LEU A 39 -12.79 14.11 -0.55
C LEU A 39 -12.22 12.68 -0.62
N VAL A 40 -12.69 11.88 -1.58
CA VAL A 40 -12.18 10.52 -1.81
C VAL A 40 -10.72 10.55 -2.28
N GLU A 41 -10.37 11.46 -3.18
CA GLU A 41 -8.98 11.69 -3.60
C GLU A 41 -8.10 12.21 -2.46
N CYS A 42 -8.58 13.14 -1.64
CA CYS A 42 -7.85 13.58 -0.45
C CYS A 42 -7.56 12.41 0.51
N PHE A 43 -8.53 11.54 0.75
CA PHE A 43 -8.32 10.32 1.55
C PHE A 43 -7.29 9.39 0.89
N GLY A 44 -7.41 9.18 -0.42
CA GLY A 44 -6.47 8.39 -1.22
C GLY A 44 -5.03 8.90 -1.07
N LEU A 45 -4.80 10.20 -1.28
CA LEU A 45 -3.49 10.83 -1.17
C LEU A 45 -2.93 10.82 0.26
N LEU A 46 -3.77 11.05 1.27
CA LEU A 46 -3.36 10.95 2.68
C LEU A 46 -2.89 9.54 3.02
N SER A 47 -3.65 8.53 2.61
CA SER A 47 -3.28 7.14 2.81
C SER A 47 -2.01 6.77 2.04
N TYR A 48 -1.89 7.19 0.78
CA TYR A 48 -0.71 6.97 -0.04
C TYR A 48 0.54 7.60 0.57
N GLY A 49 0.43 8.80 1.15
CA GLY A 49 1.52 9.47 1.85
C GLY A 49 2.09 8.67 3.03
N LEU A 50 1.25 7.93 3.76
CA LEU A 50 1.71 7.05 4.85
C LEU A 50 2.56 5.89 4.32
N TYR A 51 2.18 5.33 3.17
CA TYR A 51 2.94 4.26 2.51
C TYR A 51 4.22 4.78 1.86
N SER A 52 4.12 5.83 1.04
CA SER A 52 5.24 6.35 0.24
C SER A 52 6.38 6.91 1.11
N ALA A 53 6.08 7.37 2.32
CA ALA A 53 7.07 7.88 3.25
C ALA A 53 7.97 6.78 3.88
N VAL A 54 7.54 5.51 3.86
CA VAL A 54 8.21 4.41 4.57
C VAL A 54 8.62 3.27 3.64
N ALA A 55 7.80 2.98 2.61
CA ALA A 55 8.05 1.92 1.64
C ALA A 55 9.47 1.92 1.04
N PRO A 56 10.01 3.03 0.50
CA PRO A 56 11.36 3.02 -0.07
C PRO A 56 12.44 2.73 0.97
N THR A 57 12.26 3.18 2.21
CA THR A 57 13.22 2.97 3.31
C THR A 57 13.23 1.50 3.75
N VAL A 58 12.07 0.86 3.81
CA VAL A 58 11.94 -0.58 4.13
C VAL A 58 12.53 -1.42 3.00
N MET A 59 12.23 -1.10 1.74
CA MET A 59 12.86 -1.80 0.61
C MET A 59 14.38 -1.64 0.62
N ALA A 60 14.90 -0.48 1.00
CA ALA A 60 16.34 -0.28 1.15
C ALA A 60 16.96 -1.16 2.25
N GLU A 61 16.26 -1.47 3.34
CA GLU A 61 16.77 -2.36 4.40
C GLU A 61 16.76 -3.84 4.03
N VAL A 62 15.76 -4.27 3.26
CA VAL A 62 15.59 -5.68 2.88
C VAL A 62 16.61 -6.11 1.82
N PHE A 63 17.02 -5.20 0.93
CA PHE A 63 17.95 -5.50 -0.16
C PHE A 63 19.37 -4.98 0.10
N SER A 64 20.36 -5.86 -0.08
CA SER A 64 21.78 -5.49 -0.01
C SER A 64 22.14 -4.44 -1.06
N ALA A 65 23.10 -3.56 -0.73
CA ALA A 65 23.40 -2.38 -1.54
C ALA A 65 23.75 -2.70 -3.01
N GLU A 66 24.42 -3.82 -3.25
CA GLU A 66 24.86 -4.24 -4.60
C GLU A 66 23.69 -4.59 -5.53
N VAL A 67 22.62 -5.20 -5.01
CA VAL A 67 21.48 -5.67 -5.83
C VAL A 67 20.23 -4.84 -5.64
N ARG A 68 20.25 -3.83 -4.75
CA ARG A 68 19.09 -3.02 -4.37
C ARG A 68 18.41 -2.37 -5.57
N VAL A 69 19.16 -1.66 -6.40
CA VAL A 69 18.60 -0.91 -7.53
C VAL A 69 18.01 -1.87 -8.56
N THR A 70 18.74 -2.92 -8.91
CA THR A 70 18.32 -3.90 -9.92
C THR A 70 17.13 -4.73 -9.45
N SER A 71 17.12 -5.17 -8.19
CA SER A 71 16.06 -6.03 -7.64
C SER A 71 14.79 -5.25 -7.38
N ILE A 72 14.88 -4.07 -6.74
CA ILE A 72 13.72 -3.21 -6.53
C ILE A 72 13.15 -2.82 -7.88
N GLY A 73 13.97 -2.32 -8.82
CA GLY A 73 13.48 -1.91 -10.13
C GLY A 73 12.84 -3.04 -10.93
N THR A 74 13.46 -4.23 -10.97
CA THR A 74 12.96 -5.33 -11.79
C THR A 74 11.72 -5.98 -11.17
N ILE A 75 11.82 -6.42 -9.92
CA ILE A 75 10.75 -7.17 -9.26
C ILE A 75 9.53 -6.28 -9.08
N TYR A 76 9.71 -5.04 -8.63
CA TYR A 76 8.60 -4.11 -8.44
C TYR A 76 7.87 -3.84 -9.76
N ASN A 77 8.59 -3.51 -10.84
CA ASN A 77 7.95 -3.21 -12.12
C ASN A 77 7.27 -4.43 -12.73
N VAL A 78 7.84 -5.64 -12.58
CA VAL A 78 7.20 -6.87 -13.04
C VAL A 78 5.88 -7.11 -12.29
N VAL A 79 5.88 -6.98 -10.96
CA VAL A 79 4.68 -7.15 -10.14
C VAL A 79 3.64 -6.07 -10.45
N VAL A 80 4.04 -4.81 -10.59
CA VAL A 80 3.14 -3.70 -10.94
C VAL A 80 2.57 -3.86 -12.35
N ALA A 81 3.37 -4.30 -13.33
CA ALA A 81 2.89 -4.55 -14.68
C ALA A 81 1.84 -5.67 -14.70
N LEU A 82 2.08 -6.76 -13.97
CA LEU A 82 1.18 -7.91 -13.94
C LEU A 82 -0.08 -7.64 -13.11
N ILE A 83 0.07 -7.15 -11.87
CA ILE A 83 -1.05 -7.00 -10.93
C ILE A 83 -1.67 -5.61 -11.05
N GLY A 84 -0.84 -4.56 -11.04
CA GLY A 84 -1.31 -3.18 -11.16
C GLY A 84 -2.03 -2.94 -12.50
N GLY A 85 -1.49 -3.46 -13.60
CA GLY A 85 -2.11 -3.38 -14.92
C GLY A 85 -3.41 -4.17 -15.06
N THR A 86 -3.54 -5.33 -14.40
CA THR A 86 -4.75 -6.16 -14.48
C THR A 86 -5.89 -5.68 -13.58
N THR A 87 -5.57 -4.96 -12.50
CA THR A 87 -6.54 -4.40 -11.54
C THR A 87 -7.70 -3.63 -12.19
N PRO A 88 -7.49 -2.64 -13.08
CA PRO A 88 -8.59 -1.91 -13.72
C PRO A 88 -9.48 -2.82 -14.58
N TYR A 89 -8.92 -3.81 -15.27
CA TYR A 89 -9.71 -4.77 -16.06
C TYR A 89 -10.61 -5.62 -15.17
N LEU A 90 -10.09 -6.14 -14.06
CA LEU A 90 -10.91 -6.86 -13.08
C LEU A 90 -12.00 -5.95 -12.50
N MET A 91 -11.66 -4.70 -12.14
CA MET A 91 -12.62 -3.75 -11.60
C MET A 91 -13.78 -3.51 -12.58
N THR A 92 -13.47 -3.23 -13.85
CA THR A 92 -14.50 -3.02 -14.88
C THR A 92 -15.32 -4.29 -15.12
N TYR A 93 -14.70 -5.47 -15.12
CA TYR A 93 -15.40 -6.74 -15.26
C TYR A 93 -16.41 -6.96 -14.13
N PHE A 94 -15.99 -6.83 -12.87
CA PHE A 94 -16.91 -6.94 -11.72
C PHE A 94 -17.97 -5.84 -11.70
N ALA A 95 -17.64 -4.62 -12.13
CA ALA A 95 -18.60 -3.54 -12.26
C ALA A 95 -19.68 -3.83 -13.31
N SER A 96 -19.30 -4.44 -14.44
CA SER A 96 -20.26 -4.83 -15.50
C SER A 96 -21.27 -5.88 -15.05
N GLN A 97 -20.90 -6.71 -14.06
CA GLN A 97 -21.75 -7.73 -13.46
C GLN A 97 -22.48 -7.22 -12.20
N HIS A 98 -22.44 -5.92 -11.91
CA HIS A 98 -22.96 -5.32 -10.68
C HIS A 98 -22.40 -5.94 -9.38
N HIS A 99 -21.20 -6.49 -9.46
CA HIS A 99 -20.51 -7.22 -8.40
C HIS A 99 -19.29 -6.46 -7.87
N VAL A 100 -19.35 -5.12 -7.85
CA VAL A 100 -18.27 -4.26 -7.33
C VAL A 100 -17.85 -4.63 -5.91
N ALA A 101 -18.81 -5.05 -5.07
CA ALA A 101 -18.53 -5.49 -3.71
C ALA A 101 -17.58 -6.70 -3.65
N TRP A 102 -17.63 -7.63 -4.62
CA TRP A 102 -16.72 -8.77 -4.68
C TRP A 102 -15.29 -8.35 -4.99
N PHE A 103 -15.12 -7.39 -5.91
CA PHE A 103 -13.81 -6.79 -6.19
C PHE A 103 -13.26 -6.09 -4.94
N LEU A 104 -14.07 -5.28 -4.25
CA LEU A 104 -13.67 -4.62 -3.01
C LEU A 104 -13.31 -5.62 -1.91
N ALA A 105 -14.05 -6.72 -1.77
CA ALA A 105 -13.74 -7.78 -0.84
C ALA A 105 -12.38 -8.43 -1.14
N CYS A 106 -12.04 -8.64 -2.42
CA CYS A 106 -10.72 -9.12 -2.82
C CYS A 106 -9.62 -8.11 -2.42
N VAL A 107 -9.83 -6.82 -2.65
CA VAL A 107 -8.86 -5.78 -2.25
C VAL A 107 -8.68 -5.73 -0.73
N ILE A 108 -9.77 -5.82 0.04
CA ILE A 108 -9.73 -5.88 1.51
C ILE A 108 -8.98 -7.14 1.97
N PHE A 109 -9.19 -8.28 1.31
CA PHE A 109 -8.47 -9.51 1.61
C PHE A 109 -6.94 -9.35 1.40
N TRP A 110 -6.51 -8.74 0.30
CA TRP A 110 -5.09 -8.41 0.08
C TRP A 110 -4.56 -7.38 1.09
N ALA A 111 -5.37 -6.41 1.49
CA ALA A 111 -5.03 -5.45 2.54
C ALA A 111 -4.88 -6.14 3.91
N LEU A 112 -5.69 -7.16 4.22
CA LEU A 112 -5.57 -7.97 5.43
C LEU A 112 -4.29 -8.80 5.45
N ILE A 113 -3.92 -9.43 4.32
CA ILE A 113 -2.64 -10.13 4.19
C ILE A 113 -1.47 -9.17 4.42
N SER A 114 -1.55 -7.96 3.84
CA SER A 114 -0.54 -6.92 4.03
C SER A 114 -0.47 -6.46 5.48
N LEU A 115 -1.62 -6.24 6.13
CA LEU A 115 -1.72 -5.90 7.54
C LEU A 115 -1.08 -6.98 8.43
N PHE A 116 -1.39 -8.25 8.18
CA PHE A 116 -0.81 -9.37 8.89
C PHE A 116 0.72 -9.41 8.74
N THR A 117 1.21 -9.20 7.51
CA THR A 117 2.65 -9.10 7.21
C THR A 117 3.30 -7.95 7.98
N TYR A 118 2.68 -6.77 8.03
CA TYR A 118 3.19 -5.62 8.78
C TYR A 118 3.17 -5.82 10.30
N ILE A 119 2.19 -6.57 10.82
CA ILE A 119 2.16 -6.95 12.23
C ILE A 119 3.26 -7.96 12.54
N MET A 120 3.56 -8.89 11.64
CA MET A 120 4.64 -9.86 11.83
C MET A 120 6.04 -9.29 11.60
N MET A 121 6.17 -8.18 10.86
CA MET A 121 7.45 -7.55 10.59
C MET A 121 8.11 -7.08 11.89
N PRO A 122 9.36 -7.51 12.17
CA PRO A 122 10.12 -6.97 13.29
C PRO A 122 10.40 -5.49 13.06
N GLU A 123 10.30 -4.67 14.11
CA GLU A 123 10.59 -3.25 14.01
C GLU A 123 12.08 -3.03 13.75
N THR A 124 12.44 -2.41 12.62
CA THR A 124 13.83 -2.10 12.27
C THR A 124 14.33 -0.76 12.86
N ARG A 125 13.63 -0.18 13.85
CA ARG A 125 14.13 0.99 14.60
C ARG A 125 15.42 0.63 15.33
N GLY A 126 16.52 1.24 14.90
CA GLY A 126 17.78 1.24 15.66
C GLY A 126 18.76 0.11 15.32
N ILE A 127 18.54 -0.64 14.23
CA ILE A 127 19.57 -1.55 13.72
C ILE A 127 20.59 -0.70 12.95
N SER A 128 21.84 -0.63 13.43
CA SER A 128 22.93 -0.01 12.68
C SER A 128 23.14 -0.78 11.39
N LEU A 129 23.07 -0.08 10.25
CA LEU A 129 23.61 -0.56 9.00
C LEU A 129 25.14 -0.43 9.08
N ASP A 130 25.78 -1.18 9.98
CA ASP A 130 27.22 -1.27 9.96
C ASP A 130 27.62 -1.99 8.66
N PRO A 131 28.56 -1.44 7.88
CA PRO A 131 29.08 -2.13 6.72
C PRO A 131 29.78 -3.38 7.24
N VAL A 132 29.19 -4.54 6.96
CA VAL A 132 29.88 -5.82 7.14
C VAL A 132 31.13 -5.73 6.26
N LYS A 133 32.29 -5.71 6.94
CA LYS A 133 33.63 -5.66 6.34
C LYS A 133 33.88 -6.85 5.43
#